data_AF-A0A726HY25-F1
#
_entry.id   AF-A0A726HY25-F1
#
_cell.length_a   1.000
_cell.length_b   1.000
_cell.length_c   1.000
_cell.angle_alpha   90.00
_cell.angle_beta   90.00
_cell.angle_gamma   90.00
#
_symmetry.space_group_name_H-M   'P 1'
#
loop_
_entity.id
_entity.type
_entity.pdbx_description
1 polymer ?
#
loop_
_entity_poly.entity_id
_entity_poly.type
_entity_poly.pdbx_seq_one_letter_code
_entity_poly.pdbx_strand_id
1 'polypeptide(L)'
;MATVNISDIRATLRSFVDAGKVTFAQVARETGLSSGTISGYMNEKYNGDNARVEQVLAGWLDNQKSAAELPEPPRFVETPTVKQIWTNFRFARLTESIAVICGNPGVGKSAAAREYRRTNQNVWMITITPSCASVLECLTELACELGMNDAPRRKGPLSRALRRRLEGTQGLIIIDEADHLGAETLEELRLLQESTQVGLVLMGNHRVYSNMTGGNRTVEFARLFSRIAKRTAINKTKKHDVTAIADAWQIEGEKERELLQQIAQKPGALRVLNHSLRLAAMTAHGNGERVNEKYILDAFRDLDLDVDVSTLLRG
;
A
#
# COMPACT_ATOMS: atom_id res chain seq x y z
N MET A 1 -6.72 -23.52 -30.55
CA MET A 1 -6.60 -22.07 -30.35
C MET A 1 -7.76 -21.40 -31.09
N ALA A 2 -8.88 -21.19 -30.40
CA ALA A 2 -10.00 -20.43 -30.95
C ALA A 2 -9.74 -18.96 -30.67
N THR A 3 -9.55 -18.18 -31.72
CA THR A 3 -9.46 -16.72 -31.69
C THR A 3 -10.76 -16.15 -31.13
N VAL A 4 -10.68 -15.47 -29.98
CA VAL A 4 -11.79 -14.70 -29.42
C VAL A 4 -12.24 -13.70 -30.49
N ASN A 5 -13.50 -13.79 -30.92
CA ASN A 5 -14.05 -12.92 -31.94
C ASN A 5 -14.27 -11.52 -31.34
N ILE A 6 -13.39 -10.58 -31.72
CA ILE A 6 -13.21 -9.17 -31.28
C ILE A 6 -14.40 -8.26 -31.69
N SER A 7 -15.62 -8.79 -31.72
CA SER A 7 -16.76 -8.07 -32.31
C SER A 7 -17.39 -6.97 -31.46
N ASP A 8 -16.90 -6.67 -30.24
CA ASP A 8 -17.06 -5.29 -29.74
C ASP A 8 -16.15 -4.93 -28.54
N ILE A 9 -14.87 -4.61 -28.79
CA ILE A 9 -13.97 -4.03 -27.77
C ILE A 9 -14.58 -2.73 -27.21
N ARG A 10 -15.27 -1.93 -28.04
CA ARG A 10 -15.91 -0.68 -27.59
C ARG A 10 -17.09 -0.97 -26.68
N ALA A 11 -18.00 -1.87 -27.04
CA ALA A 11 -19.14 -2.18 -26.15
C ALA A 11 -18.70 -2.88 -24.85
N THR A 12 -17.68 -3.74 -24.91
CA THR A 12 -17.12 -4.35 -23.69
C THR A 12 -16.48 -3.28 -22.80
N LEU A 13 -15.73 -2.33 -23.37
CA LEU A 13 -15.12 -1.26 -22.58
C LEU A 13 -16.18 -0.30 -22.02
N ARG A 14 -17.26 0.00 -22.76
CA ARG A 14 -18.40 0.78 -22.26
C ARG A 14 -19.09 0.08 -21.09
N SER A 15 -19.35 -1.22 -21.18
CA SER A 15 -20.03 -1.94 -20.10
C SER A 15 -19.22 -1.95 -18.79
N PHE A 16 -17.89 -2.03 -18.88
CA PHE A 16 -17.02 -1.93 -17.70
C PHE A 16 -17.04 -0.53 -17.06
N VAL A 17 -17.13 0.53 -17.87
CA VAL A 17 -17.22 1.92 -17.40
C VAL A 17 -18.60 2.21 -16.83
N ASP A 18 -19.68 1.81 -17.50
CA ASP A 18 -21.06 2.01 -17.07
C ASP A 18 -21.37 1.25 -15.78
N ALA A 19 -20.76 0.07 -15.59
CA ALA A 19 -20.84 -0.68 -14.34
C ALA A 19 -20.00 -0.08 -13.19
N GLY A 20 -19.30 1.04 -13.42
CA GLY A 20 -18.46 1.72 -12.43
C GLY A 20 -17.21 0.93 -12.02
N LYS A 21 -16.85 -0.13 -12.76
CA LYS A 21 -15.69 -0.98 -12.44
C LYS A 21 -14.36 -0.28 -12.73
N VAL A 22 -14.33 0.55 -13.77
CA VAL A 22 -13.15 1.29 -14.23
C VAL A 22 -13.56 2.65 -14.81
N THR A 23 -12.59 3.54 -14.99
CA THR A 23 -12.79 4.81 -15.73
C THR A 23 -11.92 4.84 -16.98
N PHE A 24 -12.32 5.59 -18.02
CA PHE A 24 -11.46 5.78 -19.20
C PHE A 24 -10.08 6.37 -18.86
N ALA A 25 -10.00 7.21 -17.82
CA ALA A 25 -8.73 7.75 -17.33
C ALA A 25 -7.84 6.67 -16.68
N GLN A 26 -8.44 5.69 -16.03
CA GLN A 26 -7.73 4.52 -15.51
C GLN A 26 -7.26 3.63 -16.66
N VAL A 27 -8.10 3.35 -17.65
CA VAL A 27 -7.74 2.55 -18.84
C VAL A 27 -6.57 3.21 -19.59
N ALA A 28 -6.59 4.53 -19.78
CA ALA A 28 -5.50 5.30 -20.39
C ALA A 28 -4.16 5.06 -19.67
N ARG A 29 -4.19 5.14 -18.34
CA ARG A 29 -3.01 4.97 -17.50
C ARG A 29 -2.47 3.55 -17.55
N GLU A 30 -3.35 2.55 -17.49
CA GLU A 30 -2.96 1.13 -17.46
C GLU A 30 -2.48 0.62 -18.83
N THR A 31 -2.97 1.20 -19.93
CA THR A 31 -2.60 0.81 -21.31
C THR A 31 -1.48 1.67 -21.91
N GLY A 32 -1.15 2.80 -21.28
CA GLY A 32 -0.22 3.79 -21.83
C GLY A 32 -0.78 4.59 -23.01
N LEU A 33 -2.06 4.43 -23.34
CA LEU A 33 -2.74 5.23 -24.37
C LEU A 33 -3.13 6.60 -23.80
N SER A 34 -3.08 7.64 -24.64
CA SER A 34 -3.54 8.97 -24.22
C SER A 34 -5.06 8.99 -24.03
N SER A 35 -5.56 9.84 -23.13
CA SER A 35 -7.02 10.04 -22.96
C SER A 35 -7.71 10.48 -24.26
N GLY A 36 -7.01 11.26 -25.10
CA GLY A 36 -7.50 11.66 -26.42
C GLY A 36 -7.59 10.49 -27.41
N THR A 37 -6.62 9.57 -27.37
CA THR A 37 -6.62 8.34 -28.17
C THR A 37 -7.79 7.44 -27.80
N ILE A 38 -8.01 7.21 -26.51
CA ILE A 38 -9.14 6.39 -26.03
C ILE A 38 -10.48 7.07 -26.37
N SER A 39 -10.62 8.38 -26.09
CA SER A 39 -11.86 9.10 -26.42
C SER A 39 -12.14 9.10 -27.93
N GLY A 40 -11.13 9.33 -28.76
CA GLY A 40 -11.25 9.27 -30.21
C GLY A 40 -11.64 7.87 -30.70
N TYR A 41 -11.00 6.83 -30.16
CA TYR A 41 -11.30 5.44 -30.51
C TYR A 41 -12.72 5.03 -30.11
N MET A 42 -13.18 5.43 -28.91
CA MET A 42 -14.53 5.13 -28.42
C MET A 42 -15.66 5.84 -29.16
N ASN A 43 -15.34 6.98 -29.80
CA ASN A 43 -16.28 7.79 -30.58
C ASN A 43 -16.10 7.63 -32.09
N GLU A 44 -15.26 6.68 -32.54
CA GLU A 44 -14.99 6.40 -33.96
C GLU A 44 -14.39 7.59 -34.72
N LYS A 45 -13.68 8.48 -34.01
CA LYS A 45 -13.06 9.71 -34.54
C LYS A 45 -11.53 9.68 -34.50
N TYR A 46 -10.93 8.53 -34.17
CA TYR A 46 -9.49 8.38 -34.14
C TYR A 46 -8.94 8.01 -35.51
N ASN A 47 -8.18 8.94 -36.10
CA ASN A 47 -7.59 8.81 -37.44
C ASN A 47 -6.20 8.14 -37.44
N GLY A 48 -5.73 7.68 -36.28
CA GLY A 48 -4.44 6.99 -36.15
C GLY A 48 -4.54 5.48 -36.36
N ASP A 49 -3.56 4.75 -35.83
CA ASP A 49 -3.51 3.29 -35.92
C ASP A 49 -4.54 2.64 -34.96
N ASN A 50 -5.74 2.40 -35.47
CA ASN A 50 -6.82 1.74 -34.73
C ASN A 50 -6.50 0.26 -34.43
N ALA A 51 -5.74 -0.43 -35.29
CA ALA A 51 -5.40 -1.84 -35.08
C ALA A 51 -4.47 -2.02 -33.88
N ARG A 52 -3.48 -1.14 -33.71
CA ARG A 52 -2.63 -1.11 -32.51
C ARG A 52 -3.44 -0.82 -31.25
N VAL A 53 -4.36 0.14 -31.31
CA VAL A 53 -5.22 0.48 -30.17
C VAL A 53 -6.11 -0.71 -29.79
N GLU A 54 -6.70 -1.39 -30.76
CA GLU A 54 -7.49 -2.61 -30.58
C GLU A 54 -6.67 -3.72 -29.92
N GLN A 55 -5.45 -3.98 -30.38
CA GLN A 55 -4.59 -5.01 -29.80
C GLN A 55 -4.27 -4.73 -28.32
N VAL A 56 -3.91 -3.48 -28.00
CA VAL A 56 -3.60 -3.07 -26.63
C VAL A 56 -4.84 -3.17 -25.73
N LEU A 57 -5.99 -2.69 -26.20
CA LEU A 57 -7.25 -2.76 -25.45
C LEU A 57 -7.76 -4.20 -25.30
N ALA A 58 -7.56 -5.06 -26.31
CA ALA A 58 -7.90 -6.48 -26.23
C ALA A 58 -7.08 -7.19 -25.16
N GLY A 59 -5.75 -6.99 -25.14
CA GLY A 59 -4.90 -7.56 -24.10
C GLY A 59 -5.24 -7.04 -22.70
N TRP A 60 -5.57 -5.76 -22.59
CA TRP A 60 -6.05 -5.19 -21.32
C TRP A 60 -7.39 -5.79 -20.88
N LEU A 61 -8.36 -5.94 -21.79
CA LEU A 61 -9.65 -6.56 -21.49
C LEU A 61 -9.50 -8.04 -21.12
N ASP A 62 -8.59 -8.76 -21.76
CA ASP A 62 -8.29 -10.16 -21.45
C ASP A 62 -7.69 -10.30 -20.05
N ASN A 63 -6.77 -9.40 -19.67
CA ASN A 63 -6.25 -9.30 -18.31
C ASN A 63 -7.34 -8.99 -17.28
N GLN A 64 -8.29 -8.10 -17.61
CA GLN A 64 -9.39 -7.76 -16.73
C GLN A 64 -10.41 -8.90 -16.58
N LYS A 65 -10.67 -9.67 -17.64
CA LYS A 65 -11.53 -10.86 -17.61
C LYS A 65 -10.87 -11.99 -16.82
N SER A 66 -9.59 -12.26 -17.08
CA SER A 66 -8.79 -13.23 -16.32
C SER A 66 -8.73 -12.87 -14.84
N ALA A 67 -8.68 -11.58 -14.49
CA ALA A 67 -8.75 -11.11 -13.11
C ALA A 67 -10.15 -11.24 -12.49
N ALA A 68 -11.22 -11.16 -13.30
CA ALA A 68 -12.61 -11.27 -12.86
C ALA A 68 -13.11 -12.73 -12.73
N GLU A 69 -12.43 -13.69 -13.35
CA GLU A 69 -12.69 -15.12 -13.16
C GLU A 69 -12.15 -15.62 -11.81
N LEU A 70 -11.16 -14.95 -11.23
CA LEU A 70 -10.64 -15.28 -9.92
C LEU A 70 -11.66 -14.97 -8.81
N PRO A 71 -11.76 -15.80 -7.74
CA PRO A 71 -12.54 -15.45 -6.56
C PRO A 71 -12.08 -14.08 -6.06
N GLU A 72 -12.97 -13.08 -5.96
CA GLU A 72 -12.58 -11.74 -5.51
C GLU A 72 -11.94 -11.83 -4.12
N PRO A 73 -10.62 -11.67 -4.00
CA PRO A 73 -9.97 -11.77 -2.71
C PRO A 73 -10.46 -10.59 -1.87
N PRO A 74 -10.66 -10.76 -0.54
CA PRO A 74 -11.06 -9.65 0.31
C PRO A 74 -10.06 -8.50 0.12
N ARG A 75 -10.57 -7.36 -0.35
CA ARG A 75 -9.76 -6.18 -0.69
C ARG A 75 -8.85 -5.76 0.48
N PHE A 76 -9.41 -5.78 1.68
CA PHE A 76 -8.73 -5.47 2.92
C PHE A 76 -9.41 -6.22 4.07
N VAL A 77 -8.62 -6.80 4.97
CA VAL A 77 -9.11 -7.49 6.17
C VAL A 77 -8.75 -6.65 7.39
N GLU A 78 -9.76 -6.21 8.13
CA GLU A 78 -9.57 -5.44 9.36
C GLU A 78 -9.19 -6.36 10.53
N THR A 79 -7.91 -6.70 10.62
CA THR A 79 -7.36 -7.54 11.68
C THR A 79 -7.26 -6.79 13.03
N PRO A 80 -7.15 -7.49 14.17
CA PRO A 80 -6.84 -6.86 15.46
C PRO A 80 -5.59 -5.97 15.44
N THR A 81 -4.57 -6.32 14.67
CA THR A 81 -3.38 -5.48 14.48
C THR A 81 -3.69 -4.21 13.70
N VAL A 82 -4.54 -4.27 12.66
CA VAL A 82 -5.05 -3.07 11.98
C VAL A 82 -5.79 -2.15 12.96
N LYS A 83 -6.70 -2.70 13.77
CA LYS A 83 -7.45 -1.94 14.79
C LYS A 83 -6.52 -1.24 15.78
N GLN A 84 -5.45 -1.92 16.20
CA GLN A 84 -4.42 -1.33 17.06
C GLN A 84 -3.70 -0.16 16.38
N ILE A 85 -3.33 -0.30 15.11
CA ILE A 85 -2.68 0.77 14.32
C ILE A 85 -3.63 1.96 14.17
N TRP A 86 -4.88 1.74 13.77
CA TRP A 86 -5.88 2.81 13.62
C TRP A 86 -6.21 3.50 14.93
N THR A 87 -6.13 2.81 16.06
CA THR A 87 -6.25 3.43 17.39
C THR A 87 -5.09 4.37 17.69
N ASN A 88 -3.87 4.09 17.20
CA ASN A 88 -2.75 5.02 17.29
C ASN A 88 -2.94 6.23 16.36
N PHE A 89 -3.41 6.02 15.14
CA PHE A 89 -3.72 7.11 14.20
C PHE A 89 -4.77 8.07 14.76
N ARG A 90 -5.87 7.52 15.31
CA ARG A 90 -6.91 8.31 15.97
C ARG A 90 -6.37 9.07 17.16
N PHE A 91 -5.56 8.44 18.01
CA PHE A 91 -4.92 9.11 19.14
C PHE A 91 -4.05 10.29 18.69
N ALA A 92 -3.12 10.06 17.75
CA ALA A 92 -2.23 11.11 17.26
C ALA A 92 -3.00 12.30 16.66
N ARG A 93 -4.06 12.02 15.89
CA ARG A 93 -4.92 13.05 15.30
C ARG A 93 -5.69 13.84 16.37
N LEU A 94 -6.35 13.16 17.30
CA LEU A 94 -7.23 13.80 18.29
C LEU A 94 -6.47 14.60 19.34
N THR A 95 -5.24 14.18 19.67
CA THR A 95 -4.42 14.86 20.67
C THR A 95 -3.34 15.72 20.05
N GLU A 96 -3.36 15.93 18.73
CA GLU A 96 -2.39 16.76 18.00
C GLU A 96 -0.95 16.40 18.38
N SER A 97 -0.65 15.10 18.41
CA SER A 97 0.59 14.57 18.97
C SER A 97 1.36 13.67 18.01
N ILE A 98 2.61 13.38 18.37
CA ILE A 98 3.47 12.44 17.66
C ILE A 98 3.27 11.03 18.22
N ALA A 99 2.97 10.08 17.34
CA ALA A 99 2.96 8.66 17.66
C ALA A 99 3.97 7.88 16.79
N VAL A 100 4.53 6.81 17.35
CA VAL A 100 5.47 5.94 16.64
C VAL A 100 4.93 4.51 16.63
N ILE A 101 4.93 3.90 15.44
CA ILE A 101 4.55 2.50 15.23
C ILE A 101 5.72 1.76 14.58
N CYS A 102 6.40 0.93 15.35
CA CYS A 102 7.50 0.10 14.85
C CYS A 102 7.05 -1.35 14.74
N GLY A 103 7.52 -2.08 13.75
CA GLY A 103 7.21 -3.51 13.65
C GLY A 103 8.01 -4.21 12.58
N ASN A 104 8.03 -5.55 12.66
CA ASN A 104 8.67 -6.36 11.64
C ASN A 104 8.03 -6.17 10.25
N PRO A 105 8.77 -6.40 9.15
CA PRO A 105 8.20 -6.41 7.81
C PRO A 105 7.05 -7.41 7.70
N GLY A 106 6.00 -7.06 6.96
CA GLY A 106 4.90 -7.98 6.67
C GLY A 106 3.81 -8.09 7.75
N VAL A 107 3.86 -7.33 8.85
CA VAL A 107 2.80 -7.33 9.89
C VAL A 107 1.57 -6.44 9.55
N GLY A 108 1.53 -5.82 8.37
CA GLY A 108 0.36 -5.07 7.88
C GLY A 108 0.37 -3.55 8.12
N LYS A 109 1.48 -2.94 8.56
CA LYS A 109 1.58 -1.48 8.84
C LYS A 109 1.18 -0.60 7.65
N SER A 110 1.88 -0.74 6.52
CA SER A 110 1.65 0.07 5.32
C SER A 110 0.26 -0.17 4.71
N ALA A 111 -0.24 -1.41 4.79
CA ALA A 111 -1.59 -1.74 4.32
C ALA A 111 -2.66 -1.03 5.20
N ALA A 112 -2.49 -1.05 6.52
CA ALA A 112 -3.37 -0.36 7.45
C ALA A 112 -3.37 1.16 7.23
N ALA A 113 -2.21 1.77 6.97
CA ALA A 113 -2.09 3.20 6.68
C ALA A 113 -2.78 3.59 5.37
N ARG A 114 -2.55 2.83 4.30
CA ARG A 114 -3.20 3.06 3.00
C ARG A 114 -4.72 2.99 3.10
N GLU A 115 -5.24 1.98 3.79
CA GLU A 115 -6.69 1.83 3.95
C GLU A 115 -7.28 2.92 4.86
N TYR A 116 -6.57 3.31 5.92
CA TYR A 116 -7.00 4.43 6.76
C TYR A 116 -7.08 5.74 5.99
N ARG A 117 -6.04 6.06 5.20
CA ARG A 117 -6.02 7.23 4.31
C ARG A 117 -7.19 7.23 3.34
N ARG A 118 -7.50 6.08 2.74
CA ARG A 118 -8.59 5.95 1.77
C ARG A 118 -9.97 6.21 2.38
N THR A 119 -10.17 5.81 3.62
CA THR A 119 -11.48 5.81 4.30
C THR A 119 -11.72 7.03 5.17
N ASN A 120 -10.71 7.90 5.35
CA ASN A 120 -10.77 9.06 6.23
C ASN A 120 -10.33 10.33 5.51
N GLN A 121 -10.98 11.46 5.84
CA GLN A 121 -10.59 12.77 5.34
C GLN A 121 -9.42 13.36 6.13
N ASN A 122 -8.67 14.27 5.49
CA ASN A 122 -7.51 14.96 6.06
C ASN A 122 -6.46 13.99 6.62
N VAL A 123 -6.23 12.90 5.89
CA VAL A 123 -5.13 11.97 6.15
C VAL A 123 -4.21 11.99 4.95
N TRP A 124 -2.94 12.30 5.19
CA TRP A 124 -1.90 12.34 4.17
C TRP A 124 -0.85 11.30 4.51
N MET A 125 -0.44 10.51 3.54
CA MET A 125 0.55 9.47 3.73
C MET A 125 1.65 9.59 2.69
N ILE A 126 2.89 9.67 3.15
CA ILE A 126 4.07 9.52 2.29
C ILE A 126 4.85 8.27 2.70
N THR A 127 5.48 7.62 1.73
CA THR A 127 6.36 6.48 1.96
C THR A 127 7.79 6.90 1.65
N ILE A 128 8.65 6.87 2.66
CA ILE A 128 10.03 7.32 2.52
C ILE A 128 10.87 6.22 1.85
N THR A 129 11.65 6.63 0.86
CA THR A 129 12.72 5.84 0.27
C THR A 129 14.06 6.53 0.54
N PRO A 130 15.21 5.86 0.35
CA PRO A 130 16.52 6.50 0.48
C PRO A 130 16.68 7.77 -0.36
N SER A 131 16.07 7.83 -1.56
CA SER A 131 16.10 9.01 -2.42
C SER A 131 15.29 10.18 -1.85
N CYS A 132 14.27 9.91 -1.03
CA CYS A 132 13.37 10.92 -0.47
C CYS A 132 13.64 11.22 1.01
N ALA A 133 14.77 10.77 1.56
CA ALA A 133 15.04 10.84 3.00
C ALA A 133 15.56 12.21 3.49
N SER A 134 16.05 13.06 2.57
CA SER A 134 16.52 14.40 2.92
C SER A 134 15.36 15.31 3.31
N VAL A 135 15.63 16.38 4.07
CA VAL A 135 14.61 17.36 4.47
C VAL A 135 13.83 17.89 3.26
N LEU A 136 14.54 18.29 2.19
CA LEU A 136 13.89 18.90 1.04
C LEU A 136 12.99 17.91 0.30
N GLU A 137 13.47 16.71 0.06
CA GLU A 137 12.71 15.68 -0.66
C GLU A 137 11.50 15.21 0.16
N CYS A 138 11.67 14.95 1.46
CA CYS A 138 10.58 14.56 2.35
C CYS A 138 9.46 15.62 2.40
N LEU A 139 9.82 16.89 2.52
CA LEU A 139 8.82 17.98 2.48
C LEU A 139 8.19 18.14 1.09
N THR A 140 8.93 17.83 0.01
CA THR A 140 8.41 17.89 -1.35
C THR A 140 7.39 16.79 -1.58
N GLU A 141 7.68 15.55 -1.17
CA GLU A 141 6.73 14.43 -1.19
C GLU A 141 5.46 14.76 -0.41
N LEU A 142 5.60 15.35 0.78
CA LEU A 142 4.45 15.79 1.58
C LEU A 142 3.62 16.87 0.86
N ALA A 143 4.29 17.83 0.20
CA ALA A 143 3.60 18.88 -0.55
C ALA A 143 2.83 18.32 -1.76
N CYS A 144 3.42 17.37 -2.48
CA CYS A 144 2.77 16.64 -3.57
C CYS A 144 1.53 15.89 -3.05
N GLU A 145 1.66 15.17 -1.93
CA GLU A 145 0.56 14.43 -1.30
C GLU A 145 -0.57 15.37 -0.79
N LEU A 146 -0.25 16.60 -0.42
CA LEU A 146 -1.20 17.66 -0.07
C LEU A 146 -1.88 18.33 -1.29
N GLY A 147 -1.47 17.96 -2.52
CA GLY A 147 -1.96 18.52 -3.77
C GLY A 147 -1.39 19.90 -4.10
N MET A 148 -0.19 20.23 -3.60
CA MET A 148 0.45 21.53 -3.82
C MET A 148 1.22 21.57 -5.14
N ASN A 149 0.52 21.87 -6.24
CA ASN A 149 1.12 21.86 -7.59
C ASN A 149 2.26 22.87 -7.79
N ASP A 150 2.21 24.02 -7.11
CA ASP A 150 3.22 25.10 -7.20
C ASP A 150 4.09 25.19 -5.93
N ALA A 151 4.40 24.04 -5.33
CA ALA A 151 5.21 23.98 -4.12
C ALA A 151 6.61 24.59 -4.34
N PRO A 152 7.10 25.46 -3.43
CA PRO A 152 8.44 26.03 -3.54
C PRO A 152 9.53 24.95 -3.50
N ARG A 153 10.58 25.09 -4.34
CA ARG A 153 11.69 24.12 -4.40
C ARG A 153 12.83 24.34 -3.40
N ARG A 154 12.64 25.25 -2.43
CA ARG A 154 13.65 25.58 -1.40
C ARG A 154 13.09 25.27 -0.01
N LYS A 155 13.93 24.70 0.88
CA LYS A 155 13.55 24.22 2.23
C LYS A 155 12.68 25.23 3.01
N GLY A 156 13.17 26.46 3.20
CA GLY A 156 12.48 27.48 4.01
C GLY A 156 11.11 27.90 3.45
N PRO A 157 11.03 28.36 2.18
CA PRO A 157 9.75 28.66 1.54
C PRO A 157 8.77 27.48 1.53
N LEU A 158 9.26 26.26 1.30
CA LEU A 158 8.45 25.05 1.28
C LEU A 158 7.87 24.74 2.66
N SER A 159 8.70 24.76 3.71
CA SER A 159 8.26 24.56 5.10
C SER A 159 7.19 25.57 5.49
N ARG A 160 7.34 26.86 5.13
CA ARG A 160 6.29 27.88 5.37
C ARG A 160 5.00 27.62 4.59
N ALA A 161 5.10 27.15 3.34
CA ALA A 161 3.93 26.82 2.53
C ALA A 161 3.16 25.63 3.10
N LEU A 162 3.88 24.59 3.54
CA LEU A 162 3.31 23.43 4.23
C LEU A 162 2.62 23.83 5.53
N ARG A 163 3.25 24.67 6.36
CA ARG A 163 2.65 25.17 7.62
C ARG A 163 1.29 25.82 7.36
N ARG A 164 1.22 26.78 6.44
CA ARG A 164 -0.05 27.44 6.06
C ARG A 164 -1.10 26.47 5.52
N ARG A 165 -0.67 25.43 4.80
CA ARG A 165 -1.57 24.44 4.19
C ARG A 165 -2.15 23.46 5.22
N LEU A 166 -1.44 23.22 6.31
CA LEU A 166 -1.76 22.24 7.36
C LEU A 166 -2.42 22.87 8.59
N GLU A 167 -2.15 24.14 8.86
CA GLU A 167 -2.74 24.88 9.99
C GLU A 167 -4.28 24.83 9.95
N GLY A 168 -4.89 24.54 11.11
CA GLY A 168 -6.34 24.45 11.25
C GLY A 168 -7.00 23.24 10.56
N THR A 169 -6.24 22.36 9.90
CA THR A 169 -6.82 21.20 9.19
C THR A 169 -7.27 20.07 10.11
N GLN A 170 -6.76 20.03 11.35
CA GLN A 170 -6.97 18.93 12.31
C GLN A 170 -6.72 17.55 11.67
N GLY A 171 -5.74 17.49 10.77
CA GLY A 171 -5.43 16.32 9.96
C GLY A 171 -4.41 15.39 10.60
N LEU A 172 -4.08 14.34 9.87
CA LEU A 172 -3.08 13.34 10.23
C LEU A 172 -2.06 13.17 9.10
N ILE A 173 -0.79 13.32 9.43
CA ILE A 173 0.33 12.96 8.55
C ILE A 173 0.88 11.60 8.98
N ILE A 174 0.97 10.67 8.04
CA ILE A 174 1.57 9.35 8.22
C ILE A 174 2.84 9.28 7.38
N ILE A 175 3.97 9.01 8.03
CA ILE A 175 5.25 8.78 7.40
C ILE A 175 5.54 7.28 7.46
N ASP A 176 5.40 6.58 6.33
CA ASP A 176 5.73 5.16 6.20
C ASP A 176 7.22 4.97 5.84
N GLU A 177 7.80 3.85 6.27
CA GLU A 177 9.24 3.54 6.15
C GLU A 177 10.16 4.67 6.69
N ALA A 178 9.76 5.26 7.82
CA ALA A 178 10.46 6.35 8.49
C ALA A 178 11.87 5.99 9.00
N ASP A 179 12.28 4.70 8.99
CA ASP A 179 13.65 4.30 9.34
C ASP A 179 14.71 4.79 8.35
N HIS A 180 14.30 5.24 7.17
CA HIS A 180 15.20 5.91 6.23
C HIS A 180 15.51 7.36 6.61
N LEU A 181 14.75 7.98 7.51
CA LEU A 181 14.93 9.39 7.87
C LEU A 181 16.10 9.61 8.83
N GLY A 182 16.90 10.64 8.54
CA GLY A 182 17.92 11.16 9.45
C GLY A 182 17.36 12.11 10.51
N ALA A 183 18.19 12.44 11.50
CA ALA A 183 17.84 13.35 12.60
C ALA A 183 17.32 14.72 12.12
N GLU A 184 17.96 15.32 11.11
CA GLU A 184 17.57 16.64 10.58
C GLU A 184 16.13 16.63 10.04
N THR A 185 15.77 15.60 9.26
CA THR A 185 14.42 15.47 8.68
C THR A 185 13.37 15.19 9.76
N LEU A 186 13.71 14.35 10.75
CA LEU A 186 12.81 14.09 11.87
C LEU A 186 12.55 15.34 12.73
N GLU A 187 13.57 16.18 12.95
CA GLU A 187 13.42 17.44 13.69
C GLU A 187 12.57 18.45 12.90
N GLU A 188 12.73 18.55 11.57
CA GLU A 188 11.88 19.41 10.74
C GLU A 188 10.40 18.94 10.77
N LEU A 189 10.14 17.63 10.70
CA LEU A 189 8.79 17.08 10.83
C LEU A 189 8.20 17.35 12.23
N ARG A 190 9.01 17.24 13.29
CA ARG A 190 8.61 17.60 14.66
C ARG A 190 8.23 19.07 14.76
N LEU A 191 9.04 19.96 14.20
CA LEU A 191 8.79 21.41 14.18
C LEU A 191 7.56 21.79 13.34
N LEU A 192 7.32 21.07 12.24
CA LEU A 192 6.13 21.23 11.43
C LEU A 192 4.88 20.83 12.23
N GLN A 193 4.92 19.66 12.86
CA GLN A 193 3.85 19.14 13.72
C GLN A 193 3.52 20.12 14.85
N GLU A 194 4.52 20.57 15.60
CA GLU A 194 4.35 21.51 16.73
C GLU A 194 3.70 22.83 16.29
N SER A 195 4.06 23.36 15.11
CA SER A 195 3.49 24.62 14.62
C SER A 195 2.10 24.52 14.00
N THR A 196 1.74 23.35 13.48
CA THR A 196 0.48 23.15 12.74
C THR A 196 -0.56 22.41 13.56
N GLN A 197 -0.13 21.81 14.67
CA GLN A 197 -0.94 21.01 15.57
C GLN A 197 -1.70 19.87 14.85
N VAL A 198 -1.14 19.34 13.77
CA VAL A 198 -1.65 18.11 13.15
C VAL A 198 -1.17 16.88 13.92
N GLY A 199 -1.88 15.76 13.78
CA GLY A 199 -1.33 14.47 14.21
C GLY A 199 -0.18 14.06 13.31
N LEU A 200 0.89 13.50 13.89
CA LEU A 200 2.01 12.93 13.15
C LEU A 200 2.26 11.49 13.59
N VAL A 201 2.28 10.57 12.63
CA VAL A 201 2.62 9.17 12.89
C VAL A 201 3.84 8.77 12.08
N LEU A 202 4.87 8.29 12.77
CA LEU A 202 6.05 7.70 12.16
C LEU A 202 5.93 6.18 12.22
N MET A 203 5.92 5.53 11.06
CA MET A 203 5.91 4.07 10.95
C MET A 203 7.21 3.57 10.33
N GLY A 204 7.72 2.44 10.82
CA GLY A 204 8.90 1.83 10.22
C GLY A 204 9.33 0.56 10.93
N ASN A 205 10.55 0.12 10.68
CA ASN A 205 11.14 -1.02 11.36
C ASN A 205 11.57 -0.70 12.80
N HIS A 206 11.95 -1.69 13.59
CA HIS A 206 12.55 -1.51 14.93
C HIS A 206 13.85 -0.71 14.91
N ARG A 207 14.50 -0.57 13.73
CA ARG A 207 15.67 0.29 13.53
C ARG A 207 15.38 1.77 13.76
N VAL A 208 14.14 2.23 13.49
CA VAL A 208 13.71 3.57 13.92
C VAL A 208 14.00 3.67 15.41
N TYR A 209 13.54 2.72 16.21
CA TYR A 209 13.70 2.73 17.66
C TYR A 209 15.14 2.56 18.13
N SER A 210 15.95 1.68 17.54
CA SER A 210 17.34 1.45 17.97
C SER A 210 18.27 2.61 17.63
N ASN A 211 18.10 3.24 16.46
CA ASN A 211 18.83 4.47 16.11
C ASN A 211 18.40 5.63 17.00
N MET A 212 17.13 5.59 17.43
CA MET A 212 16.59 6.55 18.37
C MET A 212 17.09 6.27 19.84
N THR A 213 17.27 5.02 20.29
CA THR A 213 17.66 4.70 21.70
C THR A 213 19.15 4.41 21.94
N GLY A 214 19.98 4.28 20.90
CA GLY A 214 21.40 3.88 20.99
C GLY A 214 22.41 5.02 21.30
N GLY A 215 23.61 4.63 21.72
CA GLY A 215 24.61 5.43 22.47
C GLY A 215 25.23 6.71 21.85
N ASN A 216 24.84 7.09 20.63
CA ASN A 216 25.10 8.43 20.09
C ASN A 216 23.77 9.17 19.94
N ARG A 217 23.15 9.52 21.09
CA ARG A 217 21.99 10.41 21.10
C ARG A 217 22.43 11.76 20.57
N THR A 218 22.22 12.02 19.29
CA THR A 218 22.26 13.40 18.82
C THR A 218 21.15 14.16 19.55
N VAL A 219 21.40 15.42 19.91
CA VAL A 219 20.49 16.24 20.71
C VAL A 219 19.09 16.31 20.09
N GLU A 220 19.04 16.27 18.76
CA GLU A 220 17.84 16.28 17.92
C GLU A 220 16.95 15.06 18.18
N PHE A 221 17.53 13.86 18.28
CA PHE A 221 16.75 12.66 18.59
C PHE A 221 16.10 12.77 19.98
N ALA A 222 16.85 13.22 20.99
CA ALA A 222 16.32 13.38 22.34
C ALA A 222 15.12 14.35 22.41
N ARG A 223 15.14 15.42 21.59
CA ARG A 223 14.01 16.37 21.46
C ARG A 223 12.79 15.76 20.80
N LEU A 224 12.97 14.95 19.75
CA LEU A 224 11.86 14.19 19.18
C LEU A 224 11.25 13.24 20.22
N PHE A 225 12.08 12.53 20.99
CA PHE A 225 11.59 11.57 21.98
C PHE A 225 10.69 12.16 23.04
N SER A 226 11.04 13.33 23.59
CA SER A 226 10.23 13.96 24.63
C SER A 226 8.85 14.36 24.11
N ARG A 227 8.68 14.50 22.79
CA ARG A 227 7.42 14.84 22.12
C ARG A 227 6.60 13.63 21.65
N ILE A 228 7.16 12.42 21.66
CA ILE A 228 6.39 11.21 21.29
C ILE A 228 5.43 10.85 22.43
N ALA A 229 4.14 11.03 22.18
CA ALA A 229 3.07 10.77 23.15
C ALA A 229 2.71 9.28 23.22
N LYS A 230 2.81 8.53 22.12
CA LYS A 230 2.45 7.10 22.09
C LYS A 230 3.41 6.28 21.24
N ARG A 231 3.78 5.11 21.77
CA ARG A 231 4.71 4.17 21.13
C ARG A 231 4.08 2.79 21.07
N THR A 232 4.03 2.20 19.88
CA THR A 232 3.48 0.87 19.66
C THR A 232 4.50 0.01 18.91
N ALA A 233 4.82 -1.16 19.46
CA ALA A 233 5.68 -2.16 18.84
C ALA A 233 4.85 -3.37 18.38
N ILE A 234 4.96 -3.74 17.10
CA ILE A 234 4.25 -4.86 16.47
C ILE A 234 5.30 -5.86 15.99
N ASN A 235 5.76 -6.72 16.90
CA ASN A 235 6.91 -7.59 16.68
C ASN A 235 6.53 -8.89 15.93
N LYS A 236 5.27 -9.31 16.01
CA LYS A 236 4.80 -10.55 15.39
C LYS A 236 3.34 -10.44 15.00
N THR A 237 2.97 -11.23 14.00
CA THR A 237 1.57 -11.50 13.67
C THR A 237 0.86 -12.15 14.85
N LYS A 238 -0.36 -11.69 15.18
CA LYS A 238 -1.18 -12.32 16.21
C LYS A 238 -1.98 -13.47 15.59
N LYS A 239 -2.26 -14.52 16.37
CA LYS A 239 -3.13 -15.63 15.94
C LYS A 239 -4.50 -15.16 15.46
N HIS A 240 -5.06 -14.16 16.14
CA HIS A 240 -6.32 -13.55 15.74
C HIS A 240 -6.25 -12.74 14.43
N ASP A 241 -5.07 -12.28 14.01
CA ASP A 241 -4.91 -11.65 12.69
C ASP A 241 -5.04 -12.71 11.58
N VAL A 242 -4.40 -13.87 11.78
CA VAL A 242 -4.50 -15.01 10.87
C VAL A 242 -5.94 -15.53 10.82
N THR A 243 -6.60 -15.61 11.98
CA THR A 243 -8.00 -16.05 12.07
C THR A 243 -8.91 -15.13 11.27
N ALA A 244 -8.80 -13.81 11.46
CA ALA A 244 -9.59 -12.84 10.72
C ALA A 244 -9.37 -12.93 9.20
N ILE A 245 -8.14 -13.22 8.75
CA ILE A 245 -7.84 -13.45 7.34
C ILE A 245 -8.48 -14.76 6.87
N ALA A 246 -8.33 -15.86 7.60
CA ALA A 246 -8.94 -17.14 7.24
C ALA A 246 -10.47 -17.03 7.12
N ASP A 247 -11.11 -16.31 8.06
CA ASP A 247 -12.55 -16.03 8.02
C ASP A 247 -12.94 -15.21 6.77
N ALA A 248 -12.17 -14.18 6.44
CA ALA A 248 -12.41 -13.35 5.25
C ALA A 248 -12.25 -14.13 3.92
N TRP A 249 -11.45 -15.19 3.93
CA TRP A 249 -11.27 -16.12 2.82
C TRP A 249 -12.21 -17.33 2.89
N GLN A 250 -13.13 -17.38 3.86
CA GLN A 250 -14.08 -18.48 4.08
C GLN A 250 -13.40 -19.86 4.27
N ILE A 251 -12.22 -19.86 4.88
CA ILE A 251 -11.46 -21.08 5.17
C ILE A 251 -11.91 -21.60 6.53
N GLU A 252 -12.71 -22.66 6.54
CA GLU A 252 -13.29 -23.25 7.77
C GLU A 252 -12.46 -24.41 8.33
N GLY A 253 -11.70 -25.09 7.47
CA GLY A 253 -10.94 -26.28 7.85
C GLY A 253 -9.82 -26.02 8.86
N GLU A 254 -9.72 -26.92 9.85
CA GLU A 254 -8.74 -26.80 10.95
C GLU A 254 -7.31 -26.91 10.44
N LYS A 255 -7.03 -27.86 9.54
CA LYS A 255 -5.69 -28.06 8.96
C LYS A 255 -5.24 -26.86 8.14
N GLU A 256 -6.12 -26.29 7.34
CA GLU A 256 -5.85 -25.07 6.59
C GLU A 256 -5.53 -23.90 7.52
N ARG A 257 -6.31 -23.71 8.60
CA ARG A 257 -6.07 -22.67 9.58
C ARG A 257 -4.76 -22.85 10.34
N GLU A 258 -4.39 -24.09 10.66
CA GLU A 258 -3.09 -24.42 11.25
C GLU A 258 -1.94 -24.11 10.29
N LEU A 259 -2.07 -24.50 9.01
CA LEU A 259 -1.08 -24.20 7.98
C LEU A 259 -0.90 -22.68 7.80
N LEU A 260 -2.00 -21.92 7.73
CA LEU A 260 -1.94 -20.45 7.68
C LEU A 260 -1.24 -19.87 8.91
N GLN A 261 -1.47 -20.45 10.09
CA GLN A 261 -0.81 -20.02 11.31
C GLN A 261 0.71 -20.28 11.26
N GLN A 262 1.14 -21.40 10.66
CA GLN A 262 2.55 -21.72 10.45
C GLN A 262 3.19 -20.77 9.44
N ILE A 263 2.54 -20.51 8.30
CA ILE A 263 3.01 -19.58 7.27
C ILE A 263 3.19 -18.17 7.85
N ALA A 264 2.23 -17.69 8.66
CA ALA A 264 2.29 -16.36 9.27
C ALA A 264 3.45 -16.15 10.27
N GLN A 265 4.08 -17.24 10.73
CA GLN A 265 5.25 -17.21 11.63
C GLN A 265 6.59 -17.20 10.87
N LYS A 266 6.58 -17.48 9.56
CA LYS A 266 7.77 -17.44 8.70
C LYS A 266 8.17 -15.99 8.37
N PRO A 267 9.41 -15.75 7.89
CA PRO A 267 9.81 -14.45 7.33
C PRO A 267 8.79 -13.93 6.33
N GLY A 268 8.49 -12.64 6.37
CA GLY A 268 7.45 -12.03 5.54
C GLY A 268 6.01 -12.11 6.11
N ALA A 269 5.75 -12.95 7.11
CA ALA A 269 4.56 -12.90 7.94
C ALA A 269 3.23 -12.85 7.14
N LEU A 270 2.34 -11.89 7.42
CA LEU A 270 1.06 -11.76 6.72
C LEU A 270 1.22 -11.44 5.23
N ARG A 271 2.37 -10.90 4.79
CA ARG A 271 2.60 -10.64 3.37
C ARG A 271 2.67 -11.96 2.60
N VAL A 272 3.53 -12.87 3.03
CA VAL A 272 3.68 -14.19 2.39
C VAL A 272 2.37 -14.96 2.46
N LEU A 273 1.73 -14.99 3.64
CA LEU A 273 0.41 -15.61 3.80
C LEU A 273 -0.62 -15.12 2.77
N ASN A 274 -0.73 -13.80 2.58
CA ASN A 274 -1.70 -13.25 1.64
C ASN A 274 -1.34 -13.56 0.18
N HIS A 275 -0.06 -13.62 -0.18
CA HIS A 275 0.36 -14.05 -1.52
C HIS A 275 0.06 -15.53 -1.75
N SER A 276 0.35 -16.39 -0.78
CA SER A 276 0.04 -17.83 -0.84
C SER A 276 -1.46 -18.07 -0.97
N LEU A 277 -2.30 -17.35 -0.22
CA LEU A 277 -3.76 -17.45 -0.36
C LEU A 277 -4.27 -17.01 -1.73
N ARG A 278 -3.72 -15.93 -2.29
CA ARG A 278 -4.08 -15.47 -3.63
C ARG A 278 -3.72 -16.50 -4.69
N LEU A 279 -2.49 -17.02 -4.66
CA LEU A 279 -2.06 -18.04 -5.61
C LEU A 279 -2.85 -19.35 -5.43
N ALA A 280 -3.09 -19.78 -4.20
CA ALA A 280 -3.92 -20.96 -3.91
C ALA A 280 -5.34 -20.80 -4.46
N ALA A 281 -5.95 -19.62 -4.31
CA ALA A 281 -7.28 -19.33 -4.84
C ALA A 281 -7.31 -19.29 -6.37
N MET A 282 -6.25 -18.76 -7.01
CA MET A 282 -6.10 -18.80 -8.46
C MET A 282 -6.06 -20.23 -8.99
N THR A 283 -5.21 -21.08 -8.40
CA THR A 283 -5.04 -22.47 -8.84
C THR A 283 -6.27 -23.32 -8.54
N ALA A 284 -6.88 -23.17 -7.36
CA ALA A 284 -8.08 -23.90 -6.99
C ALA A 284 -9.25 -23.56 -7.94
N HIS A 285 -9.44 -22.28 -8.24
CA HIS A 285 -10.47 -21.83 -9.18
C HIS A 285 -10.27 -22.43 -10.57
N GLY A 286 -9.04 -22.40 -11.09
CA GLY A 286 -8.71 -23.00 -12.41
C GLY A 286 -9.02 -24.50 -12.51
N ASN A 287 -9.00 -25.21 -11.37
CA ASN A 287 -9.37 -26.62 -11.28
C ASN A 287 -10.83 -26.87 -10.89
N GLY A 288 -11.65 -25.82 -10.74
CA GLY A 288 -13.05 -25.92 -10.29
C GLY A 288 -13.21 -26.36 -8.83
N GLU A 289 -12.15 -26.23 -8.02
CA GLU A 289 -12.11 -26.65 -6.63
C GLU A 289 -12.11 -25.44 -5.67
N ARG A 290 -12.39 -25.70 -4.39
CA ARG A 290 -12.22 -24.71 -3.32
C ARG A 290 -10.78 -24.72 -2.81
N VAL A 291 -10.34 -23.58 -2.27
CA VAL A 291 -9.07 -23.50 -1.56
C VAL A 291 -9.06 -24.52 -0.42
N ASN A 292 -8.04 -25.37 -0.41
CA ASN A 292 -7.83 -26.41 0.58
C ASN A 292 -6.35 -26.44 0.99
N GLU A 293 -6.01 -27.30 1.95
CA GLU A 293 -4.65 -27.44 2.48
C GLU A 293 -3.60 -27.65 1.37
N LYS A 294 -3.89 -28.50 0.37
CA LYS A 294 -2.98 -28.81 -0.72
C LYS A 294 -2.63 -27.56 -1.54
N TYR A 295 -3.64 -26.81 -1.98
CA TYR A 295 -3.40 -25.58 -2.76
C TYR A 295 -2.65 -24.52 -1.97
N ILE A 296 -2.94 -24.38 -0.67
CA ILE A 296 -2.22 -23.43 0.20
C ILE A 296 -0.75 -23.85 0.33
N LEU A 297 -0.49 -25.15 0.53
CA LEU A 297 0.87 -25.68 0.68
C LEU A 297 1.67 -25.56 -0.61
N ASP A 298 1.07 -25.91 -1.76
CA ASP A 298 1.72 -25.82 -3.07
C ASP A 298 2.02 -24.36 -3.43
N ALA A 299 1.07 -23.45 -3.19
CA ALA A 299 1.27 -22.01 -3.38
C ALA A 299 2.32 -21.42 -2.44
N PHE A 300 2.34 -21.87 -1.17
CA PHE A 300 3.37 -21.45 -0.23
C PHE A 300 4.74 -21.92 -0.71
N ARG A 301 4.89 -23.18 -1.13
CA ARG A 301 6.16 -23.69 -1.67
C ARG A 301 6.60 -22.91 -2.90
N ASP A 302 5.71 -22.65 -3.85
CA ASP A 302 6.05 -21.89 -5.06
C ASP A 302 6.62 -20.50 -4.74
N LEU A 303 6.09 -19.85 -3.69
CA LEU A 303 6.50 -18.52 -3.26
C LEU A 303 7.64 -18.50 -2.23
N ASP A 304 7.81 -19.57 -1.46
CA ASP A 304 8.83 -19.77 -0.42
C ASP A 304 10.06 -20.52 -0.95
N LEU A 305 10.04 -20.95 -2.22
CA LEU A 305 11.25 -21.44 -2.87
C LEU A 305 12.28 -20.31 -2.83
N ASP A 306 13.28 -20.50 -1.98
CA ASP A 306 14.67 -20.10 -2.22
C ASP A 306 15.08 -20.64 -3.60
N VAL A 307 14.54 -20.05 -4.67
CA VAL A 307 15.09 -20.23 -5.98
C VAL A 307 16.43 -19.55 -5.90
N ASP A 308 17.51 -20.32 -5.94
CA ASP A 308 18.84 -19.80 -6.12
C ASP A 308 18.81 -19.03 -7.45
N VAL A 309 18.60 -17.71 -7.40
CA VAL A 309 18.40 -16.86 -8.57
C VAL A 309 19.61 -16.96 -9.52
N SER A 310 20.77 -17.40 -9.01
CA SER A 310 21.95 -17.70 -9.82
C SER A 310 21.78 -18.87 -10.80
N THR A 311 20.86 -19.80 -10.54
CA THR A 311 20.50 -20.90 -11.47
C THR A 311 19.50 -20.46 -12.55
N LEU A 312 18.63 -19.49 -12.26
CA LEU A 312 17.71 -18.91 -13.27
C LEU A 312 18.42 -17.98 -14.26
N LEU A 313 19.53 -17.35 -13.85
CA LEU A 313 20.29 -16.41 -14.69
C LEU A 313 21.37 -17.07 -15.57
N ARG A 314 21.46 -18.40 -15.55
CA ARG A 314 22.43 -19.19 -16.36
C ARG A 314 21.78 -19.92 -17.55
N GLY A 315 20.50 -19.66 -17.82
CA GLY A 315 19.77 -20.17 -18.99
C GLY A 315 19.81 -19.20 -20.17
#